data_AF-L9W3W1-F1
#
_entry.id   AF-L9W3W1-F1
#
_cell.length_a   1.000
_cell.length_b   1.000
_cell.length_c   1.000
_cell.angle_alpha   90.00
_cell.angle_beta   90.00
_cell.angle_gamma   90.00
#
_symmetry.space_group_name_H-M   'P 1'
#
loop_
_entity.id
_entity.type
_entity.pdbx_description
1 polymer ?
#
loop_
_entity_poly.entity_id
_entity_poly.type
_entity_poly.pdbx_seq_one_letter_code
_entity_poly.pdbx_strand_id
1 'polypeptide(L)'
;MSTDDESFHPLGHEWEGELEEMLDETEYDSELGMEMAQDAMRVTKGELSEAEFHEMYHDDVMEEFGVDDRPTEAAYEQAQEEQKGTATRMLEAFEGDGEESRREAMKKMGVGAAAVGLGAWGTVDDGPEADLAAANDGEDHSHEGTQLGMVIDLERCDGCLSCVTACQEENQTDQGVNWMYVLDYREPGQGADPDERGGSRQRLVRPCQHCTDAPCEKVCPTTARHTRDKDGLVLTDYDVCIGCRYCQVACPYGVNYFQWDEPDVSTDEIEEMYSDMDGDHMVDDRDRWVDSRAPRGTMSKCTMCPTRQDGHMGDEYRGTTACEEACPPEAINFGDMNDPDSKPQRYLQNVVQTRAERMVDGQSPNRENVQESYDFLEGDIELLDMEYLEDGDHDEIEAALFIQGELDEDDLTLEDEELRDVIIDILEDDDELGELEEDELESLADALIDGDDSVDNYDTALDAIDAVITTAEDGIQDVVDRYESREITPAEVEESLLILDGEEEPWVSEQGITDEETAQQALEAYAGGEASTFKLLEDIGTSPNVTYVGNEPGPEAEQVDGPVAYDDIGQTDNRKDVLDESTVGDFGVSL
;
A
#
# COMPACT_ATOMS: atom_id res chain seq x y z
N MET A 1 17.29 29.39 25.33
CA MET A 1 18.05 29.58 24.09
C MET A 1 17.27 30.58 23.25
N SER A 2 17.95 31.47 22.52
CA SER A 2 17.26 32.36 21.57
C SER A 2 16.65 31.51 20.47
N THR A 3 15.54 31.96 19.89
CA THR A 3 14.87 31.38 18.70
C THR A 3 15.73 31.45 17.43
N ASP A 4 17.01 31.80 17.54
CA ASP A 4 17.97 31.94 16.44
C ASP A 4 18.93 30.72 16.35
N ASP A 5 18.66 29.65 17.09
CA ASP A 5 19.49 28.43 17.21
C ASP A 5 18.69 27.16 16.83
N GLU A 6 17.46 27.30 16.33
CA GLU A 6 16.62 26.18 15.87
C GLU A 6 16.81 26.01 14.35
N SER A 7 17.08 24.77 13.94
CA SER A 7 17.17 24.36 12.54
C SER A 7 15.80 24.55 11.88
N PHE A 8 15.77 25.05 10.65
CA PHE A 8 14.54 25.15 9.86
C PHE A 8 14.11 23.80 9.32
N HIS A 9 15.07 22.90 9.03
CA HIS A 9 14.81 21.57 8.53
C HIS A 9 14.48 20.61 9.68
N PRO A 10 13.42 19.79 9.61
CA PRO A 10 13.02 18.90 10.70
C PRO A 10 14.07 17.83 11.08
N LEU A 11 14.97 17.51 10.14
CA LEU A 11 16.09 16.59 10.38
C LEU A 11 17.29 17.24 11.11
N GLY A 12 17.23 18.53 11.42
CA GLY A 12 18.21 19.23 12.25
C GLY A 12 19.40 19.86 11.52
N HIS A 13 20.25 20.57 12.28
CA HIS A 13 21.37 21.38 11.78
C HIS A 13 22.45 20.58 11.04
N GLU A 14 22.67 19.33 11.40
CA GLU A 14 23.64 18.47 10.71
C GLU A 14 23.18 18.16 9.29
N TRP A 15 21.90 17.82 9.15
CA TRP A 15 21.28 17.62 7.84
C TRP A 15 21.27 18.89 7.00
N GLU A 16 21.02 20.06 7.60
CA GLU A 16 21.16 21.34 6.89
C GLU A 16 22.58 21.55 6.36
N GLY A 17 23.60 21.21 7.15
CA GLY A 17 25.00 21.27 6.71
C GLY A 17 25.30 20.31 5.57
N GLU A 18 24.75 19.08 5.61
CA GLU A 18 24.87 18.12 4.51
C GLU A 18 24.18 18.63 3.23
N LEU A 19 23.00 19.26 3.35
CA LEU A 19 22.29 19.87 2.22
C LEU A 19 23.05 21.09 1.63
N GLU A 20 23.68 21.90 2.48
CA GLU A 20 24.51 23.03 2.04
C GLU A 20 25.76 22.53 1.29
N GLU A 21 26.49 21.56 1.86
CA GLU A 21 27.66 20.95 1.21
C GLU A 21 27.28 20.29 -0.13
N MET A 22 26.13 19.62 -0.16
CA MET A 22 25.56 19.02 -1.36
C MET A 22 25.27 20.07 -2.46
N LEU A 23 24.79 21.27 -2.10
CA LEU A 23 24.57 22.35 -3.05
C LEU A 23 25.89 23.00 -3.51
N ASP A 24 26.87 23.12 -2.62
CA ASP A 24 28.23 23.62 -2.93
C ASP A 24 28.96 22.79 -4.00
N GLU A 25 28.59 21.52 -4.16
CA GLU A 25 29.11 20.64 -5.22
C GLU A 25 28.47 20.90 -6.59
N THR A 26 27.36 21.64 -6.63
CA THR A 26 26.68 22.02 -7.87
C THR A 26 27.26 23.31 -8.44
N GLU A 27 26.81 23.69 -9.63
CA GLU A 27 27.15 25.00 -10.20
C GLU A 27 26.25 26.14 -9.69
N TYR A 28 25.27 25.81 -8.84
CA TYR A 28 24.24 26.74 -8.38
C TYR A 28 24.54 27.34 -7.01
N ASP A 29 24.00 28.53 -6.73
CA ASP A 29 24.18 29.24 -5.46
C ASP A 29 23.54 28.47 -4.28
N SER A 30 24.38 28.04 -3.33
CA SER A 30 23.96 27.29 -2.14
C SER A 30 23.27 28.18 -1.09
N GLU A 31 23.71 29.42 -0.91
CA GLU A 31 23.12 30.39 0.03
C GLU A 31 21.67 30.70 -0.38
N LEU A 32 21.45 31.00 -1.66
CA LEU A 32 20.12 31.22 -2.22
C LEU A 32 19.21 29.98 -2.06
N GLY A 33 19.74 28.78 -2.32
CA GLY A 33 18.99 27.53 -2.19
C GLY A 33 18.53 27.24 -0.77
N MET A 34 19.40 27.48 0.22
CA MET A 34 19.10 27.29 1.64
C MET A 34 18.11 28.34 2.15
N GLU A 35 18.28 29.62 1.77
CA GLU A 35 17.34 30.69 2.14
C GLU A 35 15.94 30.44 1.56
N MET A 36 15.85 30.09 0.27
CA MET A 36 14.58 29.76 -0.37
C MET A 36 13.89 28.55 0.28
N ALA A 37 14.64 27.53 0.69
CA ALA A 37 14.08 26.36 1.38
C ALA A 37 13.51 26.73 2.76
N GLN A 38 14.22 27.56 3.53
CA GLN A 38 13.75 28.06 4.82
C GLN A 38 12.46 28.89 4.66
N ASP A 39 12.43 29.79 3.69
CA ASP A 39 11.27 30.65 3.48
C ASP A 39 10.10 29.91 2.83
N ALA A 40 10.35 28.86 2.03
CA ALA A 40 9.28 27.97 1.56
C ALA A 40 8.57 27.25 2.71
N MET A 41 9.28 26.86 3.78
CA MET A 41 8.67 26.31 5.00
C MET A 41 7.86 27.36 5.77
N ARG A 42 8.25 28.64 5.70
CA ARG A 42 7.44 29.74 6.23
C ARG A 42 6.17 29.94 5.41
N VAL A 43 6.22 29.71 4.09
CA VAL A 43 5.01 29.70 3.26
C VAL A 43 4.06 28.58 3.71
N THR A 44 4.56 27.36 3.92
CA THR A 44 3.71 26.24 4.35
C THR A 44 3.09 26.43 5.74
N LYS A 45 3.77 27.18 6.62
CA LYS A 45 3.23 27.57 7.93
C LYS A 45 2.26 28.76 7.86
N GLY A 46 2.05 29.36 6.69
CA GLY A 46 1.23 30.56 6.50
C GLY A 46 1.86 31.83 7.08
N GLU A 47 3.17 31.83 7.34
CA GLU A 47 3.93 32.99 7.85
C GLU A 47 4.38 33.94 6.74
N LEU A 48 4.37 33.47 5.49
CA LEU A 48 4.69 34.20 4.27
C LEU A 48 3.70 33.75 3.19
N SER A 49 3.16 34.65 2.37
CA SER A 49 2.34 34.20 1.22
C SER A 49 3.22 33.73 0.07
N GLU A 50 2.71 32.82 -0.75
CA GLU A 50 3.46 32.31 -1.91
C GLU A 50 3.78 33.42 -2.94
N ALA A 51 2.86 34.38 -3.11
CA ALA A 51 3.08 35.54 -3.96
C ALA A 51 4.23 36.43 -3.46
N GLU A 52 4.25 36.73 -2.15
CA GLU A 52 5.36 37.49 -1.54
C GLU A 52 6.68 36.72 -1.63
N PHE A 53 6.65 35.39 -1.46
CA PHE A 53 7.82 34.53 -1.60
C PHE A 53 8.39 34.57 -3.03
N HIS A 54 7.56 34.42 -4.06
CA HIS A 54 8.02 34.50 -5.45
C HIS A 54 8.54 35.89 -5.81
N GLU A 55 7.87 36.97 -5.36
CA GLU A 55 8.35 38.34 -5.60
C GLU A 55 9.70 38.58 -4.90
N MET A 56 9.85 38.11 -3.67
CA MET A 56 11.06 38.29 -2.87
C MET A 56 12.30 37.69 -3.53
N TYR A 57 12.19 36.51 -4.14
CA TYR A 57 13.30 35.81 -4.78
C TYR A 57 13.35 35.96 -6.30
N HIS A 58 12.49 36.78 -6.92
CA HIS A 58 12.39 36.87 -8.38
C HIS A 58 13.70 37.34 -9.02
N ASP A 59 14.27 38.44 -8.52
CA ASP A 59 15.48 39.03 -9.08
C ASP A 59 16.69 38.09 -8.93
N ASP A 60 16.83 37.42 -7.78
CA ASP A 60 17.93 36.49 -7.49
C ASP A 60 17.83 35.22 -8.34
N VAL A 61 16.62 34.65 -8.48
CA VAL A 61 16.35 33.49 -9.35
C VAL A 61 16.60 33.83 -10.82
N MET A 62 16.19 35.02 -11.27
CA MET A 62 16.47 35.48 -12.64
C MET A 62 17.97 35.73 -12.88
N GLU A 63 18.72 36.19 -11.86
CA GLU A 63 20.17 36.37 -11.95
C GLU A 63 20.89 35.01 -12.06
N GLU A 64 20.49 34.04 -11.25
CA GLU A 64 21.11 32.72 -11.16
C GLU A 64 20.75 31.82 -12.35
N PHE A 65 19.46 31.61 -12.60
CA PHE A 65 18.97 30.62 -13.56
C PHE A 65 18.67 31.22 -14.93
N GLY A 66 18.52 32.55 -15.02
CA GLY A 66 18.10 33.23 -16.25
C GLY A 66 16.63 32.98 -16.64
N VAL A 67 15.88 32.28 -15.79
CA VAL A 67 14.48 31.93 -15.94
C VAL A 67 13.82 31.91 -14.57
N ASP A 68 12.61 32.43 -14.51
CA ASP A 68 11.72 32.32 -13.37
C ASP A 68 10.30 32.15 -13.92
N ASP A 69 9.91 30.89 -14.09
CA ASP A 69 8.59 30.52 -14.58
C ASP A 69 7.55 30.47 -13.44
N ARG A 70 7.96 30.81 -12.21
CA ARG A 70 7.05 30.82 -11.06
C ARG A 70 6.01 31.94 -11.21
N PRO A 71 4.78 31.72 -10.71
CA PRO A 71 3.71 32.72 -10.79
C PRO A 71 4.10 34.07 -10.17
N THR A 72 3.82 35.17 -10.87
CA THR A 72 3.97 36.53 -10.34
C THR A 72 2.78 36.95 -9.48
N GLU A 73 2.92 37.98 -8.64
CA GLU A 73 1.82 38.52 -7.81
C GLU A 73 0.58 38.87 -8.65
N ALA A 74 0.74 39.52 -9.80
CA ALA A 74 -0.37 39.86 -10.70
C ALA A 74 -1.09 38.61 -11.24
N ALA A 75 -0.33 37.54 -11.44
CA ALA A 75 -0.81 36.24 -11.88
C ALA A 75 -1.68 35.59 -10.78
N TYR A 76 -1.22 35.67 -9.52
CA TYR A 76 -2.00 35.24 -8.36
C TYR A 76 -3.27 36.06 -8.13
N GLU A 77 -3.19 37.39 -8.25
CA GLU A 77 -4.36 38.27 -8.13
C GLU A 77 -5.43 37.92 -9.19
N GLN A 78 -5.02 37.64 -10.42
CA GLN A 78 -5.91 37.22 -11.49
C GLN A 78 -6.57 35.88 -11.17
N ALA A 79 -5.81 34.87 -10.75
CA ALA A 79 -6.35 33.56 -10.36
C ALA A 79 -7.38 33.69 -9.22
N GLN A 80 -7.10 34.51 -8.21
CA GLN A 80 -8.06 34.78 -7.12
C GLN A 80 -9.35 35.48 -7.60
N GLU A 81 -9.25 36.43 -8.53
CA GLU A 81 -10.41 37.12 -9.10
C GLU A 81 -11.28 36.16 -9.93
N GLU A 82 -10.66 35.25 -10.67
CA GLU A 82 -11.34 34.23 -11.48
C GLU A 82 -12.06 33.19 -10.62
N GLN A 83 -11.46 32.74 -9.52
CA GLN A 83 -12.10 31.87 -8.54
C GLN A 83 -13.29 32.57 -7.85
N LYS A 84 -13.13 33.81 -7.38
CA LYS A 84 -14.22 34.61 -6.80
C LYS A 84 -15.34 34.86 -7.82
N GLY A 85 -14.99 35.11 -9.08
CA GLY A 85 -15.94 35.30 -10.18
C GLY A 85 -16.69 34.02 -10.55
N THR A 86 -16.07 32.86 -10.38
CA THR A 86 -16.67 31.53 -10.63
C THR A 86 -17.59 31.12 -9.49
N ALA A 87 -17.17 31.31 -8.23
CA ALA A 87 -18.01 31.14 -7.05
C ALA A 87 -19.24 32.07 -7.06
N THR A 88 -19.05 33.33 -7.47
CA THR A 88 -20.16 34.29 -7.63
C THR A 88 -21.11 33.87 -8.74
N ARG A 89 -20.61 33.38 -9.90
CA ARG A 89 -21.45 32.86 -10.98
C ARG A 89 -22.21 31.59 -10.58
N MET A 90 -21.62 30.72 -9.77
CA MET A 90 -22.30 29.56 -9.21
C MET A 90 -23.41 29.98 -8.24
N LEU A 91 -23.14 30.91 -7.31
CA LEU A 91 -24.14 31.46 -6.40
C LEU A 91 -25.30 32.17 -7.14
N GLU A 92 -25.00 32.94 -8.19
CA GLU A 92 -26.02 33.56 -9.05
C GLU A 92 -26.82 32.52 -9.86
N ALA A 93 -26.21 31.38 -10.23
CA ALA A 93 -26.91 30.26 -10.84
C ALA A 93 -27.84 29.51 -9.84
N PHE A 94 -27.58 29.63 -8.53
CA PHE A 94 -28.44 29.12 -7.45
C PHE A 94 -29.53 30.12 -7.03
N GLU A 95 -29.35 31.43 -7.25
CA GLU A 95 -30.39 32.46 -7.04
C GLU A 95 -31.39 32.54 -8.22
N GLY A 96 -31.95 31.39 -8.61
CA GLY A 96 -33.14 31.28 -9.45
C GLY A 96 -34.42 31.57 -8.64
N ASP A 97 -35.37 32.27 -9.26
CA ASP A 97 -36.58 32.86 -8.68
C ASP A 97 -37.62 31.86 -8.13
N GLY A 98 -37.33 31.17 -7.02
CA GLY A 98 -38.33 30.75 -6.03
C GLY A 98 -39.55 29.89 -6.46
N GLU A 99 -39.58 29.35 -7.68
CA GLU A 99 -40.72 28.62 -8.24
C GLU A 99 -40.33 27.35 -9.04
N GLU A 100 -39.28 26.62 -8.66
CA GLU A 100 -39.06 25.24 -9.19
C GLU A 100 -38.76 24.25 -8.05
N SER A 101 -39.43 23.08 -8.06
CA SER A 101 -39.25 22.06 -7.03
C SER A 101 -37.94 21.30 -7.22
N ARG A 102 -37.22 20.97 -6.13
CA ARG A 102 -35.91 20.26 -6.11
C ARG A 102 -35.83 19.04 -7.05
N ARG A 103 -36.95 18.34 -7.28
CA ARG A 103 -37.02 17.15 -8.15
C ARG A 103 -36.95 17.49 -9.65
N GLU A 104 -37.31 18.72 -10.04
CA GLU A 104 -37.29 19.20 -11.43
C GLU A 104 -35.94 19.84 -11.79
N ALA A 105 -35.27 20.49 -10.81
CA ALA A 105 -33.88 20.94 -10.93
C ALA A 105 -32.91 19.76 -11.16
N MET A 106 -33.04 18.69 -10.37
CA MET A 106 -32.26 17.44 -10.53
C MET A 106 -32.50 16.76 -11.89
N LYS A 107 -33.70 16.92 -12.47
CA LYS A 107 -34.05 16.34 -13.77
C LYS A 107 -33.50 17.13 -14.96
N LYS A 108 -33.26 18.43 -14.80
CA LYS A 108 -32.55 19.27 -15.79
C LYS A 108 -31.04 19.05 -15.74
N MET A 109 -30.47 18.76 -14.57
CA MET A 109 -29.04 18.44 -14.42
C MET A 109 -28.64 17.12 -15.09
N GLY A 110 -29.52 16.11 -15.09
CA GLY A 110 -29.25 14.79 -15.70
C GLY A 110 -29.15 14.75 -17.23
N VAL A 111 -29.24 15.88 -17.95
CA VAL A 111 -29.14 15.93 -19.43
C VAL A 111 -28.19 17.05 -19.91
N GLY A 112 -27.46 17.71 -19.01
CA GLY A 112 -26.70 18.93 -19.37
C GLY A 112 -25.41 19.23 -18.60
N ALA A 113 -24.86 18.29 -17.83
CA ALA A 113 -23.60 18.45 -17.11
C ALA A 113 -22.44 17.65 -17.74
N ALA A 114 -22.36 17.63 -19.07
CA ALA A 114 -21.29 16.98 -19.82
C ALA A 114 -20.49 17.97 -20.70
N ALA A 115 -20.54 19.27 -20.40
CA ALA A 115 -19.90 20.27 -21.26
C ALA A 115 -19.55 21.58 -20.52
N VAL A 116 -18.55 21.54 -19.65
CA VAL A 116 -17.53 22.61 -19.54
C VAL A 116 -16.17 21.95 -19.26
N GLY A 117 -15.77 21.04 -20.14
CA GLY A 117 -14.35 20.75 -20.38
C GLY A 117 -14.03 21.39 -21.73
N LEU A 118 -13.26 22.46 -21.73
CA LEU A 118 -12.80 23.13 -22.96
C LEU A 118 -11.29 23.03 -23.02
N GLY A 119 -10.80 22.05 -23.78
CA GLY A 119 -9.40 21.91 -24.14
C GLY A 119 -9.03 22.60 -25.47
N ALA A 120 -7.87 22.16 -25.98
CA ALA A 120 -7.03 22.64 -27.10
C ALA A 120 -6.07 23.77 -26.65
N TRP A 121 -4.78 23.79 -27.01
CA TRP A 121 -4.25 23.62 -28.38
C TRP A 121 -2.82 23.09 -28.46
N GLY A 122 -2.58 22.22 -29.44
CA GLY A 122 -1.31 22.14 -30.16
C GLY A 122 -1.36 22.95 -31.46
N THR A 123 -0.45 23.92 -31.61
CA THR A 123 0.39 24.28 -32.79
C THR A 123 0.86 25.73 -32.68
N VAL A 124 2.19 25.87 -32.65
CA VAL A 124 3.05 27.06 -32.46
C VAL A 124 2.68 28.33 -33.25
N ASP A 125 2.65 29.48 -32.58
CA ASP A 125 3.69 30.55 -32.54
C ASP A 125 3.04 31.84 -31.97
N ASP A 126 3.74 32.55 -31.06
CA ASP A 126 3.29 33.73 -30.27
C ASP A 126 2.23 33.44 -29.17
N GLY A 127 2.67 32.93 -28.01
CA GLY A 127 1.82 32.58 -26.87
C GLY A 127 1.41 33.76 -25.95
N PRO A 128 0.27 33.60 -25.25
CA PRO A 128 0.17 34.02 -23.85
C PRO A 128 -0.40 32.94 -22.93
N GLU A 129 0.07 33.01 -21.69
CA GLU A 129 -0.58 32.64 -20.43
C GLU A 129 -0.60 31.14 -20.04
N ALA A 130 0.34 30.80 -19.15
CA ALA A 130 0.33 29.60 -18.32
C ALA A 130 -0.77 29.71 -17.26
N ASP A 131 -1.56 28.65 -17.11
CA ASP A 131 -2.51 28.52 -16.00
C ASP A 131 -1.72 28.26 -14.71
N LEU A 132 -1.97 29.09 -13.71
CA LEU A 132 -1.17 29.20 -12.49
C LEU A 132 -1.80 28.38 -11.38
N ALA A 133 -0.95 27.61 -10.70
CA ALA A 133 -1.27 26.95 -9.44
C ALA A 133 -1.96 27.93 -8.48
N ALA A 134 -3.04 27.47 -7.88
CA ALA A 134 -3.92 28.25 -7.03
C ALA A 134 -3.18 28.75 -5.78
N ALA A 135 -3.08 30.09 -5.66
CA ALA A 135 -2.75 30.76 -4.41
C ALA A 135 -3.72 30.34 -3.30
N ASN A 136 -3.18 29.92 -2.15
CA ASN A 136 -3.99 29.59 -0.98
C ASN A 136 -3.87 30.69 0.09
N ASP A 137 -4.99 31.38 0.34
CA ASP A 137 -5.31 32.01 1.62
C ASP A 137 -6.00 30.93 2.47
N GLY A 138 -5.53 30.69 3.69
CA GLY A 138 -5.95 29.57 4.55
C GLY A 138 -7.44 29.53 4.92
N GLU A 139 -8.26 28.94 4.04
CA GLU A 139 -9.62 28.49 4.32
C GLU A 139 -9.78 27.00 3.97
N ASP A 140 -10.54 26.32 4.82
CA ASP A 140 -10.97 24.93 4.81
C ASP A 140 -11.35 24.43 3.40
N HIS A 141 -10.50 23.60 2.80
CA HIS A 141 -10.78 22.99 1.51
C HIS A 141 -11.77 21.82 1.64
N SER A 142 -13.07 22.11 1.62
CA SER A 142 -14.04 21.11 1.19
C SER A 142 -13.93 20.94 -0.33
N HIS A 143 -13.01 20.11 -0.81
CA HIS A 143 -12.73 19.94 -2.24
C HIS A 143 -13.85 19.18 -2.98
N GLU A 144 -14.41 19.79 -4.02
CA GLU A 144 -15.27 19.13 -5.03
C GLU A 144 -14.44 18.40 -6.12
N GLY A 145 -13.26 17.84 -5.79
CA GLY A 145 -12.34 17.19 -6.76
C GLY A 145 -11.49 16.05 -6.14
N THR A 146 -10.83 15.25 -6.98
CA THR A 146 -10.02 14.10 -6.56
C THR A 146 -8.69 14.53 -5.91
N GLN A 147 -8.31 13.89 -4.81
CA GLN A 147 -7.00 14.07 -4.17
C GLN A 147 -6.41 12.70 -3.88
N LEU A 148 -5.46 12.25 -4.69
CA LEU A 148 -4.82 10.96 -4.48
C LEU A 148 -3.89 11.00 -3.26
N GLY A 149 -3.86 9.90 -2.52
CA GLY A 149 -3.06 9.74 -1.33
C GLY A 149 -2.97 8.28 -0.87
N MET A 150 -2.27 8.06 0.24
CA MET A 150 -2.08 6.73 0.82
C MET A 150 -2.48 6.68 2.29
N VAL A 151 -2.98 5.53 2.71
CA VAL A 151 -3.09 5.14 4.12
C VAL A 151 -2.17 3.95 4.36
N ILE A 152 -1.19 4.10 5.23
CA ILE A 152 -0.17 3.09 5.51
C ILE A 152 -0.33 2.57 6.94
N ASP A 153 -0.64 1.29 7.08
CA ASP A 153 -0.73 0.59 8.35
C ASP A 153 0.64 0.07 8.80
N LEU A 154 1.22 0.79 9.75
CA LEU A 154 2.53 0.49 10.32
C LEU A 154 2.50 -0.74 11.24
N GLU A 155 1.34 -1.09 11.81
CA GLU A 155 1.20 -2.27 12.67
C GLU A 155 1.12 -3.56 11.86
N ARG A 156 0.70 -3.48 10.59
CA ARG A 156 0.73 -4.63 9.66
C ARG A 156 2.03 -4.73 8.87
N CYS A 157 2.78 -3.65 8.74
CA CYS A 157 4.03 -3.67 7.97
C CYS A 157 5.06 -4.60 8.61
N ASP A 158 5.43 -5.67 7.91
CA ASP A 158 6.40 -6.68 8.36
C ASP A 158 7.87 -6.32 8.05
N GLY A 159 8.10 -5.30 7.22
CA GLY A 159 9.44 -4.87 6.82
C GLY A 159 10.09 -5.70 5.72
N CYS A 160 9.32 -6.45 4.93
CA CYS A 160 9.82 -7.32 3.86
C CYS A 160 10.51 -6.59 2.69
N LEU A 161 10.36 -5.26 2.59
CA LEU A 161 10.86 -4.41 1.49
C LEU A 161 10.27 -4.71 0.10
N SER A 162 9.23 -5.54 -0.02
CA SER A 162 8.57 -5.82 -1.31
C SER A 162 8.06 -4.56 -2.00
N CYS A 163 7.56 -3.59 -1.23
CA CYS A 163 7.14 -2.29 -1.75
C CYS A 163 8.28 -1.48 -2.36
N VAL A 164 9.49 -1.54 -1.79
CA VAL A 164 10.70 -0.86 -2.31
C VAL A 164 11.11 -1.48 -3.63
N THR A 165 11.21 -2.82 -3.68
CA THR A 165 11.55 -3.55 -4.90
C THR A 165 10.53 -3.31 -6.01
N ALA A 166 9.24 -3.40 -5.70
CA ALA A 166 8.19 -3.15 -6.69
C ALA A 166 8.20 -1.71 -7.20
N CYS A 167 8.50 -0.73 -6.34
CA CYS A 167 8.66 0.65 -6.77
C CYS A 167 9.84 0.82 -7.72
N GLN A 168 10.97 0.15 -7.48
CA GLN A 168 12.09 0.17 -8.41
C GLN A 168 11.74 -0.51 -9.73
N GLU A 169 11.12 -1.70 -9.71
CA GLU A 169 10.81 -2.45 -10.92
C GLU A 169 9.80 -1.70 -11.80
N GLU A 170 8.75 -1.15 -11.20
CA GLU A 170 7.73 -0.37 -11.90
C GLU A 170 8.36 0.88 -12.55
N ASN A 171 9.13 1.65 -11.77
CA ASN A 171 9.66 2.93 -12.21
C ASN A 171 11.06 2.83 -12.83
N GLN A 172 11.60 1.62 -12.96
CA GLN A 172 12.90 1.31 -13.52
C GLN A 172 14.05 2.15 -12.93
N THR A 173 13.98 2.49 -11.65
CA THR A 173 15.03 3.29 -11.01
C THR A 173 16.35 2.52 -10.95
N ASP A 174 17.48 3.23 -10.92
CA ASP A 174 18.79 2.60 -10.79
C ASP A 174 18.87 1.81 -9.47
N GLN A 175 19.77 0.82 -9.40
CA GLN A 175 20.04 0.14 -8.14
C GLN A 175 20.41 1.16 -7.07
N GLY A 176 19.82 1.04 -5.89
CA GLY A 176 20.04 1.99 -4.78
C GLY A 176 19.34 3.33 -4.92
N VAL A 177 18.51 3.53 -5.95
CA VAL A 177 17.66 4.72 -6.09
C VAL A 177 16.29 4.41 -5.50
N ASN A 178 16.20 4.58 -4.18
CA ASN A 178 15.00 4.31 -3.41
C ASN A 178 14.08 5.52 -3.40
N TRP A 179 12.86 5.36 -3.94
CA TRP A 179 11.81 6.41 -3.90
C TRP A 179 10.90 6.30 -2.68
N MET A 180 11.07 5.24 -1.90
CA MET A 180 10.44 5.04 -0.61
C MET A 180 11.38 4.29 0.31
N TYR A 181 11.26 4.53 1.61
CA TYR A 181 12.08 3.88 2.63
C TYR A 181 11.18 3.16 3.62
N VAL A 182 11.57 1.97 4.04
CA VAL A 182 11.04 1.30 5.22
C VAL A 182 12.11 1.40 6.30
N LEU A 183 11.78 2.11 7.38
CA LEU A 183 12.68 2.43 8.48
C LEU A 183 12.21 1.75 9.76
N ASP A 184 13.09 1.01 10.40
CA ASP A 184 12.82 0.29 11.64
C ASP A 184 13.35 1.08 12.84
N TYR A 185 12.54 1.24 13.87
CA TYR A 185 12.86 1.97 15.09
C TYR A 185 12.63 1.12 16.34
N ARG A 186 13.42 1.42 17.37
CA ARG A 186 13.31 0.86 18.70
C ARG A 186 13.13 1.97 19.72
N GLU A 187 12.07 1.86 20.52
CA GLU A 187 11.85 2.76 21.66
C GLU A 187 12.83 2.45 22.82
N PRO A 188 13.26 3.47 23.59
CA PRO A 188 14.09 3.27 24.77
C PRO A 188 13.42 2.34 25.79
N GLY A 189 14.13 1.29 26.20
CA GLY A 189 13.68 0.36 27.23
C GLY A 189 12.81 -0.80 26.73
N GLN A 190 12.56 -0.89 25.42
CA GLN A 190 12.04 -2.11 24.80
C GLN A 190 13.17 -3.14 24.58
N GLY A 191 12.85 -4.43 24.67
CA GLY A 191 13.80 -5.53 24.51
C GLY A 191 14.46 -5.52 23.12
N ALA A 192 15.65 -6.09 23.01
CA ALA A 192 16.38 -6.14 21.73
C ALA A 192 15.75 -7.13 20.73
N ASP A 193 14.92 -8.05 21.24
CA ASP A 193 14.29 -9.14 20.52
C ASP A 193 12.78 -8.86 20.35
N PRO A 194 12.22 -8.87 19.13
CA PRO A 194 10.78 -8.82 18.90
C PRO A 194 9.99 -9.91 19.65
N ASP A 195 10.64 -11.04 19.96
CA ASP A 195 10.03 -12.16 20.70
C ASP A 195 10.11 -11.97 22.23
N GLU A 196 10.83 -10.95 22.72
CA GLU A 196 10.79 -10.57 24.12
C GLU A 196 9.49 -9.80 24.42
N ARG A 197 8.82 -10.17 25.51
CA ARG A 197 7.54 -9.57 25.94
C ARG A 197 7.67 -8.04 26.08
N GLY A 198 7.21 -7.30 25.07
CA GLY A 198 7.29 -5.83 24.98
C GLY A 198 8.30 -5.27 23.97
N GLY A 199 8.93 -6.11 23.13
CA GLY A 199 9.72 -5.68 21.98
C GLY A 199 8.84 -5.41 20.77
N SER A 200 8.39 -4.16 20.58
CA SER A 200 7.70 -3.76 19.36
C SER A 200 8.67 -2.97 18.48
N ARG A 201 9.08 -3.48 17.32
CA ARG A 201 9.73 -2.61 16.33
C ARG A 201 8.67 -1.66 15.80
N GLN A 202 8.89 -0.36 15.95
CA GLN A 202 8.07 0.65 15.29
C GLN A 202 8.62 0.81 13.89
N ARG A 203 7.79 0.66 12.87
CA ARG A 203 8.24 0.77 11.48
C ARG A 203 7.61 1.98 10.84
N LEU A 204 8.38 2.73 10.06
CA LEU A 204 7.91 3.88 9.31
C LEU A 204 8.20 3.67 7.83
N VAL A 205 7.14 3.52 7.04
CA VAL A 205 7.25 3.51 5.57
C VAL A 205 7.16 4.96 5.09
N ARG A 206 8.25 5.52 4.57
CA ARG A 206 8.39 6.92 4.19
C ARG A 206 8.55 7.09 2.67
N PRO A 207 7.45 7.12 1.89
CA PRO A 207 7.46 7.57 0.51
C PRO A 207 7.39 9.11 0.42
N CYS A 208 7.38 9.66 -0.80
CA CYS A 208 6.93 11.04 -1.00
C CYS A 208 5.50 11.22 -0.49
N GLN A 209 5.27 12.31 0.24
CA GLN A 209 3.98 12.59 0.87
C GLN A 209 2.98 13.30 -0.06
N HIS A 210 3.39 13.66 -1.29
CA HIS A 210 2.57 14.39 -2.28
C HIS A 210 1.79 15.54 -1.65
N CYS A 211 2.52 16.43 -0.99
CA CYS A 211 1.98 17.53 -0.18
C CYS A 211 1.02 18.39 -1.01
N THR A 212 -0.16 18.72 -0.44
CA THR A 212 -1.07 19.69 -1.07
C THR A 212 -0.43 21.08 -1.09
N ASP A 213 0.34 21.41 -0.06
CA ASP A 213 1.13 22.63 -0.01
C ASP A 213 2.63 22.31 -0.07
N ALA A 214 3.12 22.04 -1.28
CA ALA A 214 4.44 21.47 -1.50
C ALA A 214 5.55 22.55 -1.48
N PRO A 215 6.44 22.58 -0.47
CA PRO A 215 7.56 23.54 -0.46
C PRO A 215 8.54 23.27 -1.62
N CYS A 216 8.64 22.03 -2.08
CA CYS A 216 9.51 21.62 -3.17
C CYS A 216 9.06 22.15 -4.54
N GLU A 217 7.78 22.44 -4.72
CA GLU A 217 7.21 23.09 -5.92
C GLU A 217 7.55 24.58 -5.96
N LYS A 218 7.30 25.28 -4.85
CA LYS A 218 7.53 26.74 -4.70
C LYS A 218 8.96 27.15 -5.02
N VAL A 219 9.94 26.33 -4.65
CA VAL A 219 11.37 26.62 -4.89
C VAL A 219 11.85 26.29 -6.29
N CYS A 220 11.02 25.74 -7.18
CA CYS A 220 11.44 25.30 -8.51
C CYS A 220 11.42 26.47 -9.52
N PRO A 221 12.57 26.97 -9.99
CA PRO A 221 12.61 28.16 -10.85
C PRO A 221 12.04 27.92 -12.25
N THR A 222 12.07 26.68 -12.74
CA THR A 222 11.54 26.31 -14.06
C THR A 222 10.14 25.71 -14.01
N THR A 223 9.52 25.61 -12.83
CA THR A 223 8.25 24.89 -12.60
C THR A 223 8.26 23.43 -13.08
N ALA A 224 9.44 22.83 -13.19
CA ALA A 224 9.58 21.39 -13.46
C ALA A 224 8.89 20.58 -12.36
N ARG A 225 9.06 20.98 -11.09
CA ARG A 225 8.25 20.50 -9.98
C ARG A 225 6.91 21.22 -10.00
N HIS A 226 5.81 20.47 -10.04
CA HIS A 226 4.46 21.05 -10.09
C HIS A 226 3.44 20.07 -9.50
N THR A 227 2.34 20.60 -8.99
CA THR A 227 1.17 19.81 -8.59
C THR A 227 0.21 19.65 -9.77
N ARG A 228 -0.31 18.44 -9.96
CA ARG A 228 -1.27 18.11 -11.01
C ARG A 228 -2.69 18.43 -10.56
N ASP A 229 -3.38 19.33 -11.25
CA ASP A 229 -4.67 19.88 -10.80
C ASP A 229 -5.81 18.86 -10.66
N LYS A 230 -5.82 17.81 -11.48
CA LYS A 230 -6.94 16.85 -11.52
C LYS A 230 -7.00 15.92 -10.31
N ASP A 231 -5.87 15.68 -9.65
CA ASP A 231 -5.72 14.62 -8.64
C ASP A 231 -4.67 14.90 -7.55
N GLY A 232 -4.03 16.07 -7.58
CA GLY A 232 -3.12 16.54 -6.53
C GLY A 232 -1.77 15.83 -6.49
N LEU A 233 -1.37 15.12 -7.56
CA LEU A 233 -0.04 14.50 -7.62
C LEU A 233 1.05 15.57 -7.82
N VAL A 234 2.02 15.62 -6.91
CA VAL A 234 3.25 16.41 -7.10
C VAL A 234 4.21 15.65 -8.00
N LEU A 235 4.57 16.18 -9.16
CA LEU A 235 5.38 15.50 -10.19
C LEU A 235 6.64 16.31 -10.56
N THR A 236 7.64 15.67 -11.16
CA THR A 236 8.73 16.37 -11.86
C THR A 236 8.52 16.20 -13.36
N ASP A 237 8.49 17.27 -14.14
CA ASP A 237 8.74 17.17 -15.58
C ASP A 237 10.25 17.05 -15.82
N TYR A 238 10.68 15.87 -16.30
CA TYR A 238 12.08 15.57 -16.54
C TYR A 238 12.68 16.35 -17.73
N ASP A 239 11.87 16.77 -18.71
CA ASP A 239 12.37 17.54 -19.86
C ASP A 239 12.69 19.00 -19.49
N VAL A 240 12.07 19.51 -18.42
CA VAL A 240 12.22 20.89 -17.94
C VAL A 240 13.12 20.97 -16.71
N CYS A 241 13.35 19.85 -16.02
CA CYS A 241 14.18 19.82 -14.82
C CYS A 241 15.65 20.13 -15.15
N ILE A 242 16.18 21.19 -14.55
CA ILE A 242 17.58 21.62 -14.71
C ILE A 242 18.52 21.06 -13.63
N GLY A 243 18.00 20.26 -12.70
CA GLY A 243 18.82 19.62 -11.68
C GLY A 243 19.43 20.57 -10.64
N CYS A 244 18.78 21.70 -10.31
CA CYS A 244 19.31 22.66 -9.33
C CYS A 244 19.22 22.21 -7.86
N ARG A 245 18.44 21.15 -7.59
CA ARG A 245 18.33 20.49 -6.28
C ARG A 245 17.74 21.37 -5.15
N TYR A 246 17.26 22.58 -5.42
CA TYR A 246 16.55 23.39 -4.41
C TYR A 246 15.33 22.66 -3.83
N CYS A 247 14.62 21.89 -4.66
CA CYS A 247 13.51 21.05 -4.22
C CYS A 247 13.94 19.88 -3.30
N GLN A 248 15.22 19.48 -3.32
CA GLN A 248 15.78 18.49 -2.40
C GLN A 248 15.93 19.08 -1.00
N VAL A 249 16.44 20.32 -0.91
CA VAL A 249 16.63 21.05 0.35
C VAL A 249 15.30 21.47 0.98
N ALA A 250 14.34 21.92 0.16
CA ALA A 250 13.04 22.36 0.64
C ALA A 250 12.12 21.23 1.13
N CYS A 251 12.47 19.96 0.89
CA CYS A 251 11.61 18.83 1.22
C CYS A 251 11.85 18.35 2.65
N PRO A 252 10.88 18.50 3.58
CA PRO A 252 11.07 18.10 4.98
C PRO A 252 11.29 16.61 5.17
N TYR A 253 10.90 15.78 4.19
CA TYR A 253 10.92 14.33 4.30
C TYR A 253 12.22 13.68 3.79
N GLY A 254 13.09 14.43 3.10
CA GLY A 254 14.34 13.89 2.55
C GLY A 254 14.16 12.78 1.50
N VAL A 255 13.04 12.77 0.78
CA VAL A 255 12.61 11.72 -0.17
C VAL A 255 12.89 12.04 -1.65
N ASN A 256 13.57 13.15 -1.93
CA ASN A 256 13.99 13.48 -3.29
C ASN A 256 15.35 12.86 -3.60
N TYR A 257 15.49 12.35 -4.81
CA TYR A 257 16.71 11.79 -5.36
C TYR A 257 17.19 12.60 -6.57
N PHE A 258 18.49 12.81 -6.69
CA PHE A 258 19.09 13.44 -7.87
C PHE A 258 19.78 12.38 -8.72
N GLN A 259 19.44 12.31 -10.00
CA GLN A 259 20.01 11.31 -10.90
C GLN A 259 21.44 11.71 -11.32
N TRP A 260 22.42 11.10 -10.69
CA TRP A 260 23.83 11.45 -10.87
C TRP A 260 24.47 10.87 -12.13
N ASP A 261 24.14 9.61 -12.42
CA ASP A 261 24.77 8.82 -13.47
C ASP A 261 23.81 8.63 -14.64
N GLU A 262 24.37 8.24 -15.79
CA GLU A 262 23.55 7.81 -16.91
C GLU A 262 22.78 6.54 -16.51
N PRO A 263 21.46 6.52 -16.76
CA PRO A 263 20.68 5.30 -16.72
C PRO A 263 21.35 4.07 -17.37
N ASP A 264 21.47 2.98 -16.64
CA ASP A 264 21.90 1.64 -17.11
C ASP A 264 20.97 1.05 -18.18
N VAL A 265 19.70 1.45 -18.17
CA VAL A 265 18.69 1.13 -19.18
C VAL A 265 18.34 2.42 -19.90
N SER A 266 18.51 2.46 -21.22
CA SER A 266 18.23 3.65 -22.01
C SER A 266 16.74 3.84 -22.27
N THR A 267 16.28 5.08 -22.47
CA THR A 267 14.89 5.40 -22.81
C THR A 267 14.38 4.61 -24.02
N ASP A 268 15.22 4.43 -25.05
CA ASP A 268 14.90 3.61 -26.23
C ASP A 268 14.62 2.14 -25.85
N GLU A 269 15.36 1.59 -24.89
CA GLU A 269 15.15 0.22 -24.39
C GLU A 269 13.86 0.11 -23.57
N ILE A 270 13.53 1.14 -22.77
CA ILE A 270 12.25 1.21 -22.06
C ILE A 270 11.08 1.26 -23.06
N GLU A 271 11.13 2.18 -24.03
CA GLU A 271 10.11 2.27 -25.08
C GLU A 271 9.95 0.95 -25.86
N GLU A 272 11.05 0.20 -26.09
CA GLU A 272 10.99 -1.12 -26.73
C GLU A 272 10.37 -2.18 -25.80
N MET A 273 10.73 -2.19 -24.51
CA MET A 273 10.17 -3.10 -23.51
C MET A 273 8.66 -2.92 -23.31
N TYR A 274 8.18 -1.68 -23.39
CA TYR A 274 6.78 -1.31 -23.24
C TYR A 274 6.12 -0.95 -24.57
N SER A 275 6.67 -1.45 -25.69
CA SER A 275 6.17 -1.15 -27.04
C SER A 275 4.75 -1.66 -27.32
N ASP A 276 4.27 -2.63 -26.52
CA ASP A 276 2.88 -3.11 -26.54
C ASP A 276 1.90 -2.17 -25.81
N MET A 277 2.43 -1.13 -25.15
CA MET A 277 1.71 -0.14 -24.32
C MET A 277 1.90 1.29 -24.84
N ASP A 278 2.16 1.47 -26.14
CA ASP A 278 2.32 2.76 -26.85
C ASP A 278 3.37 3.74 -26.25
N GLY A 279 4.31 3.30 -25.40
CA GLY A 279 5.34 4.17 -24.80
C GLY A 279 4.83 5.12 -23.71
N ASP A 280 3.59 4.90 -23.29
CA ASP A 280 2.80 5.74 -22.40
C ASP A 280 3.17 5.61 -20.90
N HIS A 281 4.06 4.66 -20.55
CA HIS A 281 4.45 4.37 -19.16
C HIS A 281 5.44 5.39 -18.55
N MET A 282 5.60 6.56 -19.16
CA MET A 282 6.54 7.58 -18.71
C MET A 282 5.91 8.97 -18.66
N VAL A 283 4.83 9.17 -19.40
CA VAL A 283 4.18 10.46 -19.52
C VAL A 283 2.91 10.52 -18.68
N ASP A 284 2.52 11.72 -18.28
CA ASP A 284 1.16 11.95 -17.80
C ASP A 284 0.21 12.31 -18.94
N ASP A 285 -1.05 12.59 -18.58
CA ASP A 285 -2.11 13.04 -19.48
C ASP A 285 -1.83 14.34 -20.25
N ARG A 286 -0.72 15.03 -19.98
CA ARG A 286 -0.24 16.21 -20.73
C ARG A 286 0.92 15.88 -21.66
N ASP A 287 1.21 14.60 -21.89
CA ASP A 287 2.34 14.10 -22.67
C ASP A 287 3.71 14.55 -22.09
N ARG A 288 3.79 14.81 -20.78
CA ARG A 288 5.04 15.24 -20.12
C ARG A 288 5.71 14.07 -19.45
N TRP A 289 7.02 13.88 -19.65
CA TRP A 289 7.77 12.82 -19.00
C TRP A 289 7.90 13.10 -17.49
N VAL A 290 7.14 12.35 -16.69
CA VAL A 290 7.02 12.57 -15.23
C VAL A 290 7.22 11.32 -14.38
N ASP A 291 7.24 10.15 -15.01
CA ASP A 291 7.32 8.86 -14.34
C ASP A 291 8.44 8.01 -14.94
N SER A 292 8.71 6.87 -14.30
CA SER A 292 9.83 6.00 -14.65
C SER A 292 11.20 6.65 -14.43
N ARG A 293 12.24 6.07 -15.04
CA ARG A 293 13.65 6.37 -14.77
C ARG A 293 14.01 7.78 -15.23
N ALA A 294 14.39 8.62 -14.28
CA ALA A 294 14.74 10.00 -14.57
C ALA A 294 16.06 10.11 -15.37
N PRO A 295 16.19 11.05 -16.32
CA PRO A 295 17.46 11.33 -16.99
C PRO A 295 18.55 11.78 -16.02
N ARG A 296 19.80 11.56 -16.40
CA ARG A 296 20.93 12.17 -15.71
C ARG A 296 20.76 13.68 -15.58
N GLY A 297 20.98 14.19 -14.38
CA GLY A 297 20.89 15.62 -14.06
C GLY A 297 19.49 16.09 -13.68
N THR A 298 18.55 15.18 -13.45
CA THR A 298 17.17 15.53 -13.08
C THR A 298 16.83 15.03 -11.67
N MET A 299 15.80 15.65 -11.07
CA MET A 299 15.29 15.28 -9.74
C MET A 299 14.14 14.29 -9.86
N SER A 300 14.21 13.19 -9.13
CA SER A 300 13.19 12.15 -9.06
C SER A 300 12.73 11.89 -7.63
N LYS A 301 11.58 11.24 -7.50
CA LYS A 301 10.95 10.85 -6.23
C LYS A 301 9.81 9.89 -6.55
N CYS A 302 9.23 9.25 -5.53
CA CYS A 302 7.94 8.57 -5.69
C CYS A 302 6.92 9.49 -6.36
N THR A 303 6.26 8.98 -7.39
CA THR A 303 5.27 9.69 -8.23
C THR A 303 3.84 9.25 -7.94
N MET A 304 3.65 8.25 -7.08
CA MET A 304 2.38 7.51 -6.91
C MET A 304 1.89 6.83 -8.21
N CYS A 305 2.83 6.40 -9.06
CA CYS A 305 2.57 5.64 -10.28
C CYS A 305 1.46 6.26 -11.15
N PRO A 306 1.60 7.52 -11.63
CA PRO A 306 0.61 8.18 -12.49
C PRO A 306 0.25 7.32 -13.71
N THR A 307 1.19 6.53 -14.22
CA THR A 307 1.01 5.52 -15.28
C THR A 307 -0.10 4.50 -14.99
N ARG A 308 -0.30 4.13 -13.72
CA ARG A 308 -1.40 3.27 -13.27
C ARG A 308 -2.72 4.01 -13.09
N GLN A 309 -2.68 5.34 -13.01
CA GLN A 309 -3.85 6.22 -12.85
C GLN A 309 -4.35 6.79 -14.17
N ASP A 310 -3.50 6.85 -15.19
CA ASP A 310 -3.82 7.55 -16.44
C ASP A 310 -4.23 6.59 -17.57
N GLY A 311 -4.36 5.30 -17.26
CA GLY A 311 -4.76 4.27 -18.24
C GLY A 311 -3.65 3.87 -19.19
N HIS A 312 -2.40 4.19 -18.85
CA HIS A 312 -1.20 3.81 -19.61
C HIS A 312 -0.81 2.33 -19.40
N MET A 313 -1.64 1.56 -18.67
CA MET A 313 -1.50 0.13 -18.40
C MET A 313 -2.43 -0.76 -19.26
N GLY A 314 -2.74 -0.34 -20.50
CA GLY A 314 -3.65 -1.02 -21.42
C GLY A 314 -5.05 -0.39 -21.47
N ASP A 315 -6.11 -1.18 -21.75
CA ASP A 315 -7.50 -0.68 -21.79
C ASP A 315 -8.07 -0.35 -20.38
N GLU A 316 -7.32 -0.59 -19.31
CA GLU A 316 -7.82 -0.58 -17.93
C GLU A 316 -7.05 0.41 -17.01
N TYR A 317 -7.80 1.32 -16.39
CA TYR A 317 -7.39 2.06 -15.20
C TYR A 317 -7.15 1.07 -14.06
N ARG A 318 -5.94 1.04 -13.49
CA ARG A 318 -5.60 0.13 -12.38
C ARG A 318 -6.09 0.68 -11.03
N GLY A 319 -5.99 2.00 -10.83
CA GLY A 319 -6.47 2.66 -9.59
C GLY A 319 -5.72 2.29 -8.32
N THR A 320 -4.50 1.76 -8.46
CA THR A 320 -3.61 1.28 -7.38
C THR A 320 -2.17 1.63 -7.72
N THR A 321 -1.25 1.44 -6.77
CA THR A 321 0.20 1.64 -6.96
C THR A 321 0.96 0.31 -6.93
N ALA A 322 2.16 0.28 -7.53
CA ALA A 322 2.99 -0.93 -7.50
C ALA A 322 3.34 -1.37 -6.07
N CYS A 323 3.61 -0.40 -5.19
CA CYS A 323 3.92 -0.69 -3.79
C CYS A 323 2.71 -1.21 -2.99
N GLU A 324 1.49 -0.82 -3.35
CA GLU A 324 0.27 -1.39 -2.79
C GLU A 324 0.05 -2.84 -3.25
N GLU A 325 0.07 -3.10 -4.56
CA GLU A 325 -0.15 -4.46 -5.09
C GLU A 325 0.90 -5.46 -4.60
N ALA A 326 2.14 -5.00 -4.42
CA ALA A 326 3.25 -5.86 -4.02
C ALA A 326 3.37 -6.05 -2.50
N CYS A 327 2.52 -5.44 -1.67
CA CYS A 327 2.64 -5.50 -0.21
C CYS A 327 1.91 -6.73 0.36
N PRO A 328 2.61 -7.81 0.76
CA PRO A 328 1.93 -9.02 1.23
C PRO A 328 1.08 -8.82 2.50
N PRO A 329 1.49 -7.98 3.47
CA PRO A 329 0.64 -7.66 4.62
C PRO A 329 -0.54 -6.71 4.32
N GLU A 330 -0.63 -6.21 3.09
CA GLU A 330 -1.61 -5.20 2.66
C GLU A 330 -1.60 -3.93 3.52
N ALA A 331 -0.39 -3.52 3.95
CA ALA A 331 -0.19 -2.34 4.79
C ALA A 331 -0.46 -1.02 4.03
N ILE A 332 -0.25 -0.99 2.72
CA ILE A 332 -0.40 0.23 1.91
C ILE A 332 -1.78 0.23 1.24
N ASN A 333 -2.50 1.34 1.36
CA ASN A 333 -3.82 1.54 0.78
C ASN A 333 -3.81 2.85 -0.02
N PHE A 334 -3.99 2.80 -1.33
CA PHE A 334 -3.96 3.99 -2.17
C PHE A 334 -5.32 4.30 -2.78
N GLY A 335 -5.61 5.57 -3.00
CA GLY A 335 -6.84 6.02 -3.63
C GLY A 335 -7.15 7.50 -3.38
N ASP A 336 -8.37 7.90 -3.75
CA ASP A 336 -8.86 9.27 -3.58
C ASP A 336 -9.21 9.55 -2.11
N MET A 337 -8.42 10.41 -1.47
CA MET A 337 -8.61 10.84 -0.08
C MET A 337 -9.86 11.71 0.10
N ASN A 338 -10.45 12.25 -0.96
CA ASN A 338 -11.70 13.01 -0.88
C ASN A 338 -12.95 12.15 -1.11
N ASP A 339 -12.79 10.92 -1.61
CA ASP A 339 -13.89 9.97 -1.80
C ASP A 339 -14.04 9.08 -0.56
N PRO A 340 -15.11 9.23 0.24
CA PRO A 340 -15.33 8.41 1.44
C PRO A 340 -15.50 6.91 1.13
N ASP A 341 -15.78 6.55 -0.13
CA ASP A 341 -15.90 5.16 -0.58
C ASP A 341 -14.57 4.57 -1.08
N SER A 342 -13.49 5.36 -1.13
CA SER A 342 -12.18 4.87 -1.58
C SER A 342 -11.54 3.92 -0.57
N LYS A 343 -10.62 3.07 -1.05
CA LYS A 343 -9.87 2.12 -0.22
C LYS A 343 -9.18 2.77 0.99
N PRO A 344 -8.41 3.87 0.86
CA PRO A 344 -7.81 4.52 2.03
C PRO A 344 -8.85 5.13 2.98
N GLN A 345 -9.92 5.74 2.47
CA GLN A 345 -10.95 6.34 3.34
C GLN A 345 -11.74 5.29 4.12
N ARG A 346 -12.10 4.17 3.49
CA ARG A 346 -12.73 3.03 4.19
C ARG A 346 -11.80 2.46 5.26
N TYR A 347 -10.51 2.33 4.94
CA TYR A 347 -9.51 1.87 5.91
C TYR A 347 -9.45 2.78 7.16
N LEU A 348 -9.50 4.11 6.98
CA LEU A 348 -9.50 5.06 8.09
C LEU A 348 -10.83 5.10 8.86
N GLN A 349 -11.96 4.86 8.18
CA GLN A 349 -13.27 4.84 8.82
C GLN A 349 -13.41 3.71 9.83
N ASN A 350 -12.90 2.52 9.50
CA ASN A 350 -12.91 1.39 10.41
C ASN A 350 -11.69 0.46 10.20
N VAL A 351 -10.57 0.86 10.78
CA VAL A 351 -9.30 0.10 10.72
C VAL A 351 -9.52 -1.34 11.14
N VAL A 352 -10.15 -1.57 12.29
CA VAL A 352 -10.33 -2.92 12.85
C VAL A 352 -11.15 -3.80 11.91
N GLN A 353 -12.27 -3.28 11.39
CA GLN A 353 -13.12 -3.99 10.43
C GLN A 353 -12.37 -4.31 9.14
N THR A 354 -11.74 -3.33 8.50
CA THR A 354 -11.00 -3.55 7.24
C THR A 354 -9.82 -4.49 7.44
N ARG A 355 -9.16 -4.44 8.60
CA ARG A 355 -8.12 -5.39 8.97
C ARG A 355 -8.66 -6.81 9.05
N ALA A 356 -9.84 -7.00 9.63
CA ALA A 356 -10.48 -8.29 9.81
C ALA A 356 -10.99 -8.85 8.47
N GLU A 357 -11.67 -8.05 7.66
CA GLU A 357 -12.14 -8.41 6.31
C GLU A 357 -11.01 -9.00 5.46
N ARG A 358 -9.83 -8.37 5.44
CA ARG A 358 -8.67 -8.86 4.67
C ARG A 358 -8.06 -10.13 5.23
N MET A 359 -8.05 -10.27 6.56
CA MET A 359 -7.59 -11.52 7.17
C MET A 359 -8.54 -12.67 6.83
N VAL A 360 -9.84 -12.42 6.81
CA VAL A 360 -10.85 -13.40 6.39
C VAL A 360 -10.71 -13.70 4.90
N ASP A 361 -10.66 -12.71 4.02
CA ASP A 361 -10.51 -12.93 2.57
C ASP A 361 -9.21 -13.68 2.22
N GLY A 362 -8.14 -13.48 3.00
CA GLY A 362 -6.88 -14.21 2.88
C GLY A 362 -6.86 -15.58 3.58
N GLN A 363 -7.86 -15.90 4.40
CA GLN A 363 -7.99 -17.14 5.18
C GLN A 363 -9.29 -17.90 4.92
N SER A 364 -10.13 -17.53 3.95
CA SER A 364 -11.48 -18.10 3.80
C SER A 364 -11.47 -19.36 2.92
N PRO A 365 -11.58 -20.56 3.51
CA PRO A 365 -12.46 -21.58 3.00
C PRO A 365 -13.90 -21.20 3.42
N ASN A 366 -14.83 -21.30 2.48
CA ASN A 366 -16.25 -20.91 2.59
C ASN A 366 -16.91 -21.25 3.94
N ARG A 367 -17.77 -20.33 4.40
CA ARG A 367 -18.54 -20.34 5.65
C ARG A 367 -19.48 -21.54 5.88
N GLU A 368 -19.76 -22.37 4.87
CA GLU A 368 -20.59 -23.58 5.01
C GLU A 368 -19.89 -24.70 5.79
N ASN A 369 -18.58 -24.60 6.00
CA ASN A 369 -17.78 -25.79 6.30
C ASN A 369 -17.29 -25.94 7.75
N VAL A 370 -17.23 -24.85 8.49
CA VAL A 370 -16.80 -24.89 9.91
C VAL A 370 -17.89 -25.54 10.79
N GLN A 371 -19.17 -25.39 10.40
CA GLN A 371 -20.30 -25.98 11.12
C GLN A 371 -20.39 -27.51 10.89
N GLU A 372 -20.01 -28.00 9.71
CA GLU A 372 -19.97 -29.43 9.38
C GLU A 372 -18.80 -30.15 10.09
N SER A 373 -17.65 -29.48 10.20
CA SER A 373 -16.51 -29.98 11.01
C SER A 373 -16.82 -30.04 12.52
N TYR A 374 -17.83 -29.31 12.99
CA TYR A 374 -18.27 -29.33 14.39
C TYR A 374 -19.27 -30.46 14.67
N ASP A 375 -20.13 -30.77 13.70
CA ASP A 375 -21.06 -31.91 13.76
C ASP A 375 -20.31 -33.26 13.64
N PHE A 376 -19.10 -33.26 13.03
CA PHE A 376 -18.17 -34.39 12.96
C PHE A 376 -17.72 -34.94 14.33
N LEU A 377 -17.59 -34.09 15.36
CA LEU A 377 -17.10 -34.50 16.68
C LEU A 377 -18.21 -34.92 17.66
N GLU A 378 -19.47 -34.64 17.33
CA GLU A 378 -20.64 -35.02 18.14
C GLU A 378 -21.43 -36.20 17.53
N GLY A 379 -20.71 -37.25 17.13
CA GLY A 379 -21.11 -38.61 17.47
C GLY A 379 -22.06 -39.38 16.53
N ASP A 380 -22.12 -39.06 15.25
CA ASP A 380 -22.59 -39.99 14.23
C ASP A 380 -21.71 -39.84 12.96
N ILE A 381 -20.92 -40.88 12.66
CA ILE A 381 -19.96 -41.00 11.53
C ILE A 381 -20.67 -40.99 10.14
N GLU A 382 -21.99 -40.82 10.09
CA GLU A 382 -22.79 -40.98 8.85
C GLU A 382 -22.72 -39.79 7.86
N LEU A 383 -21.94 -38.74 8.13
CA LEU A 383 -21.77 -37.60 7.21
C LEU A 383 -20.33 -37.07 7.27
N LEU A 384 -19.40 -37.83 6.69
CA LEU A 384 -18.16 -37.25 6.18
C LEU A 384 -18.52 -36.41 4.96
N ASP A 385 -18.64 -35.08 5.12
CA ASP A 385 -18.60 -34.20 3.95
C ASP A 385 -17.14 -33.89 3.62
N MET A 386 -16.76 -34.32 2.43
CA MET A 386 -15.41 -34.74 2.06
C MET A 386 -14.70 -33.72 1.15
N GLU A 387 -15.23 -32.50 1.09
CA GLU A 387 -14.74 -31.41 0.23
C GLU A 387 -13.49 -30.69 0.77
N TYR A 388 -12.97 -31.12 1.93
CA TYR A 388 -11.87 -30.47 2.67
C TYR A 388 -10.49 -31.06 2.44
N LEU A 389 -10.44 -32.22 1.81
CA LEU A 389 -9.22 -32.95 1.54
C LEU A 389 -8.83 -32.67 0.08
N GLU A 390 -7.54 -32.64 -0.21
CA GLU A 390 -7.13 -32.67 -1.62
C GLU A 390 -7.71 -33.95 -2.25
N ASP A 391 -8.12 -33.91 -3.52
CA ASP A 391 -8.81 -35.06 -4.17
C ASP A 391 -8.11 -36.42 -3.92
N GLY A 392 -6.78 -36.43 -3.74
CA GLY A 392 -6.01 -37.63 -3.37
C GLY A 392 -6.20 -38.10 -1.92
N ASP A 393 -6.12 -37.20 -0.94
CA ASP A 393 -6.28 -37.52 0.49
C ASP A 393 -7.69 -38.05 0.81
N HIS A 394 -8.68 -37.57 0.06
CA HIS A 394 -10.06 -38.00 0.14
C HIS A 394 -10.25 -39.48 -0.21
N ASP A 395 -9.79 -39.85 -1.40
CA ASP A 395 -9.95 -41.20 -1.95
C ASP A 395 -9.21 -42.22 -1.07
N GLU A 396 -8.04 -41.83 -0.54
CA GLU A 396 -7.25 -42.65 0.39
C GLU A 396 -8.00 -42.96 1.70
N ILE A 397 -8.72 -41.98 2.25
CA ILE A 397 -9.48 -42.14 3.49
C ILE A 397 -10.75 -42.98 3.26
N GLU A 398 -11.47 -42.78 2.14
CA GLU A 398 -12.59 -43.65 1.76
C GLU A 398 -12.15 -45.11 1.65
N ALA A 399 -11.03 -45.35 0.95
CA ALA A 399 -10.44 -46.68 0.81
C ALA A 399 -10.06 -47.26 2.18
N ALA A 400 -9.39 -46.48 3.03
CA ALA A 400 -8.95 -46.93 4.34
C ALA A 400 -10.11 -47.32 5.26
N LEU A 401 -11.16 -46.51 5.31
CA LEU A 401 -12.36 -46.77 6.11
C LEU A 401 -13.14 -47.99 5.62
N PHE A 402 -13.22 -48.19 4.30
CA PHE A 402 -13.81 -49.40 3.73
C PHE A 402 -13.03 -50.66 4.13
N ILE A 403 -11.69 -50.63 4.05
CA ILE A 403 -10.85 -51.75 4.47
C ILE A 403 -11.00 -52.06 5.96
N GLN A 404 -11.15 -51.04 6.81
CA GLN A 404 -11.41 -51.23 8.24
C GLN A 404 -12.85 -51.69 8.55
N GLY A 405 -13.75 -51.68 7.56
CA GLY A 405 -15.15 -52.08 7.69
C GLY A 405 -16.01 -51.05 8.41
N GLU A 406 -15.57 -49.79 8.43
CA GLU A 406 -16.32 -48.65 8.95
C GLU A 406 -17.17 -47.99 7.86
N LEU A 407 -16.89 -48.28 6.58
CA LEU A 407 -17.63 -47.84 5.39
C LEU A 407 -18.22 -49.05 4.65
N ASP A 408 -19.50 -49.00 4.28
CA ASP A 408 -20.15 -50.04 3.48
C ASP A 408 -19.87 -49.82 1.98
N GLU A 409 -19.81 -50.91 1.19
CA GLU A 409 -19.57 -50.87 -0.27
C GLU A 409 -20.58 -49.99 -1.03
N ASP A 410 -21.81 -49.86 -0.53
CA ASP A 410 -22.87 -49.04 -1.14
C ASP A 410 -22.64 -47.52 -0.96
N ASP A 411 -21.77 -47.13 -0.03
CA ASP A 411 -21.45 -45.73 0.33
C ASP A 411 -20.11 -45.25 -0.26
N LEU A 412 -19.33 -46.15 -0.89
CA LEU A 412 -18.12 -45.81 -1.63
C LEU A 412 -18.42 -45.09 -2.96
N THR A 413 -17.60 -44.10 -3.30
CA THR A 413 -17.73 -43.37 -4.58
C THR A 413 -16.80 -43.89 -5.68
N LEU A 414 -15.74 -44.63 -5.30
CA LEU A 414 -14.73 -45.20 -6.18
C LEU A 414 -15.19 -46.50 -6.87
N GLU A 415 -14.81 -46.68 -8.14
CA GLU A 415 -14.96 -47.98 -8.83
C GLU A 415 -13.89 -48.99 -8.36
N ASP A 416 -14.15 -50.30 -8.47
CA ASP A 416 -13.22 -51.38 -8.04
C ASP A 416 -11.78 -51.21 -8.57
N GLU A 417 -11.61 -50.65 -9.77
CA GLU A 417 -10.29 -50.40 -10.39
C GLU A 417 -9.59 -49.19 -9.75
N GLU A 418 -10.34 -48.13 -9.42
CA GLU A 418 -9.83 -46.91 -8.78
C GLU A 418 -9.50 -47.16 -7.29
N LEU A 419 -10.36 -47.90 -6.59
CA LEU A 419 -10.13 -48.30 -5.20
C LEU A 419 -8.80 -49.07 -5.04
N ARG A 420 -8.51 -49.95 -6.00
CA ARG A 420 -7.28 -50.74 -6.01
C ARG A 420 -6.04 -49.86 -6.22
N ASP A 421 -6.11 -48.91 -7.15
CA ASP A 421 -5.01 -47.99 -7.45
C ASP A 421 -4.69 -47.11 -6.23
N VAL A 422 -5.72 -46.58 -5.56
CA VAL A 422 -5.57 -45.77 -4.33
C VAL A 422 -4.95 -46.59 -3.19
N ILE A 423 -5.39 -47.84 -2.99
CA ILE A 423 -4.77 -48.71 -1.99
C ILE A 423 -3.31 -48.99 -2.34
N ILE A 424 -2.96 -49.15 -3.62
CA ILE A 424 -1.57 -49.33 -4.02
C ILE A 424 -0.74 -48.09 -3.69
N ASP A 425 -1.24 -46.89 -3.97
CA ASP A 425 -0.55 -45.63 -3.68
C ASP A 425 -0.25 -45.50 -2.16
N ILE A 426 -1.22 -45.81 -1.30
CA ILE A 426 -1.02 -45.86 0.18
C ILE A 426 0.09 -46.84 0.57
N LEU A 427 0.12 -48.02 -0.05
CA LEU A 427 1.10 -49.06 0.26
C LEU A 427 2.48 -48.74 -0.32
N GLU A 428 2.57 -48.00 -1.42
CA GLU A 428 3.84 -47.54 -1.99
C GLU A 428 4.54 -46.51 -1.09
N ASP A 429 3.77 -45.70 -0.37
CA ASP A 429 4.29 -44.69 0.55
C ASP A 429 4.76 -45.27 1.91
N ASP A 430 4.43 -46.53 2.20
CA ASP A 430 4.97 -47.22 3.38
C ASP A 430 6.43 -47.65 3.19
N ASP A 431 7.25 -47.37 4.21
CA ASP A 431 8.71 -47.65 4.21
C ASP A 431 9.05 -49.14 4.02
N GLU A 432 8.18 -50.08 4.40
CA GLU A 432 8.41 -51.53 4.31
C GLU A 432 7.74 -52.15 3.07
N LEU A 433 6.58 -51.66 2.68
CA LEU A 433 5.80 -52.19 1.55
C LEU A 433 6.19 -51.57 0.20
N GLY A 434 6.67 -50.33 0.16
CA GLY A 434 7.15 -49.67 -1.06
C GLY A 434 8.38 -50.32 -1.71
N GLU A 435 9.02 -51.31 -1.05
CA GLU A 435 10.10 -52.12 -1.65
C GLU A 435 9.60 -53.34 -2.46
N LEU A 436 8.30 -53.64 -2.43
CA LEU A 436 7.70 -54.79 -3.13
C LEU A 436 7.61 -54.59 -4.64
N GLU A 437 7.51 -55.69 -5.41
CA GLU A 437 7.21 -55.58 -6.84
C GLU A 437 5.72 -55.22 -7.06
N GLU A 438 5.42 -54.51 -8.16
CA GLU A 438 4.07 -54.02 -8.52
C GLU A 438 3.01 -55.14 -8.47
N ASP A 439 3.35 -56.38 -8.88
CA ASP A 439 2.44 -57.53 -8.83
C ASP A 439 2.19 -58.07 -7.42
N GLU A 440 3.07 -57.79 -6.46
CA GLU A 440 2.88 -58.12 -5.04
C GLU A 440 1.97 -57.09 -4.36
N LEU A 441 2.11 -55.79 -4.66
CA LEU A 441 1.24 -54.72 -4.18
C LEU A 441 -0.19 -54.89 -4.71
N GLU A 442 -0.33 -55.17 -6.01
CA GLU A 442 -1.59 -55.52 -6.65
C GLU A 442 -2.32 -56.68 -5.96
N SER A 443 -1.58 -57.75 -5.62
CA SER A 443 -2.15 -58.90 -4.93
C SER A 443 -2.51 -58.60 -3.47
N LEU A 444 -1.86 -57.63 -2.85
CA LEU A 444 -2.09 -57.21 -1.47
C LEU A 444 -3.31 -56.30 -1.39
N ALA A 445 -3.44 -55.35 -2.33
CA ALA A 445 -4.64 -54.52 -2.49
C ALA A 445 -5.89 -55.37 -2.73
N ASP A 446 -5.83 -56.35 -3.65
CA ASP A 446 -6.93 -57.29 -3.89
C ASP A 446 -7.31 -58.07 -2.62
N ALA A 447 -6.32 -58.48 -1.82
CA ALA A 447 -6.54 -59.21 -0.58
C ALA A 447 -7.20 -58.35 0.51
N LEU A 448 -6.84 -57.07 0.59
CA LEU A 448 -7.46 -56.10 1.49
C LEU A 448 -8.92 -55.89 1.11
N ILE A 449 -9.20 -55.63 -0.17
CA ILE A 449 -10.57 -55.42 -0.70
C ILE A 449 -11.45 -56.66 -0.43
N ASP A 450 -10.92 -57.86 -0.68
CA ASP A 450 -11.65 -59.12 -0.48
C ASP A 450 -11.72 -59.55 1.01
N GLY A 451 -10.98 -58.89 1.90
CA GLY A 451 -10.81 -59.27 3.30
C GLY A 451 -10.13 -60.64 3.49
N ASP A 452 -9.23 -61.02 2.59
CA ASP A 452 -8.46 -62.27 2.64
C ASP A 452 -7.15 -62.11 3.43
N ASP A 453 -7.23 -62.37 4.74
CA ASP A 453 -6.11 -62.32 5.69
C ASP A 453 -5.02 -63.38 5.48
N SER A 454 -5.12 -64.21 4.43
CA SER A 454 -4.19 -65.31 4.18
C SER A 454 -2.94 -64.92 3.38
N VAL A 455 -2.87 -63.67 2.91
CA VAL A 455 -1.75 -63.13 2.13
C VAL A 455 -0.64 -62.62 3.05
N ASP A 456 0.62 -62.79 2.63
CA ASP A 456 1.77 -62.28 3.37
C ASP A 456 1.74 -60.73 3.38
N ASN A 457 2.23 -60.10 4.45
CA ASN A 457 2.21 -58.63 4.66
C ASN A 457 0.83 -57.99 4.88
N TYR A 458 -0.26 -58.78 4.97
CA TYR A 458 -1.61 -58.26 5.22
C TYR A 458 -1.71 -57.39 6.48
N ASP A 459 -1.13 -57.84 7.61
CA ASP A 459 -1.13 -57.06 8.85
C ASP A 459 -0.36 -55.74 8.72
N THR A 460 0.78 -55.74 8.01
CA THR A 460 1.58 -54.53 7.75
C THR A 460 0.83 -53.55 6.86
N ALA A 461 0.10 -54.06 5.87
CA ALA A 461 -0.72 -53.27 4.97
C ALA A 461 -1.89 -52.60 5.71
N LEU A 462 -2.50 -53.31 6.67
CA LEU A 462 -3.50 -52.72 7.56
C LEU A 462 -2.91 -51.63 8.46
N ASP A 463 -1.69 -51.81 8.97
CA ASP A 463 -1.01 -50.77 9.78
C ASP A 463 -0.70 -49.51 8.94
N ALA A 464 -0.32 -49.66 7.67
CA ALA A 464 -0.11 -48.54 6.74
C ALA A 464 -1.42 -47.79 6.47
N ILE A 465 -2.51 -48.53 6.27
CA ILE A 465 -3.86 -47.97 6.10
C ILE A 465 -4.36 -47.24 7.37
N ASP A 466 -4.08 -47.79 8.55
CA ASP A 466 -4.42 -47.17 9.85
C ASP A 466 -3.65 -45.85 10.08
N ALA A 467 -2.42 -45.75 9.55
CA ALA A 467 -1.64 -44.52 9.62
C ALA A 467 -2.22 -43.38 8.76
N VAL A 468 -2.86 -43.68 7.64
CA VAL A 468 -3.59 -42.69 6.82
C VAL A 468 -4.74 -42.08 7.65
N ILE A 469 -5.57 -42.93 8.26
CA ILE A 469 -6.68 -42.51 9.13
C ILE A 469 -6.16 -41.70 10.32
N THR A 470 -5.11 -42.16 10.98
CA THR A 470 -4.52 -41.47 12.15
C THR A 470 -3.98 -40.09 11.77
N THR A 471 -3.36 -39.96 10.60
CA THR A 471 -2.82 -38.68 10.12
C THR A 471 -3.94 -37.69 9.83
N ALA A 472 -5.04 -38.16 9.25
CA ALA A 472 -6.25 -37.37 9.06
C ALA A 472 -6.86 -36.93 10.40
N GLU A 473 -6.98 -37.85 11.37
CA GLU A 473 -7.48 -37.54 12.72
C GLU A 473 -6.60 -36.51 13.45
N ASP A 474 -5.28 -36.62 13.39
CA ASP A 474 -4.34 -35.67 13.99
C ASP A 474 -4.42 -34.29 13.31
N GLY A 475 -4.58 -34.25 11.98
CA GLY A 475 -4.79 -33.01 11.23
C GLY A 475 -6.09 -32.31 11.62
N ILE A 476 -7.18 -33.07 11.77
CA ILE A 476 -8.47 -32.56 12.25
C ILE A 476 -8.34 -32.10 13.70
N GLN A 477 -7.67 -32.85 14.57
CA GLN A 477 -7.46 -32.47 15.97
C GLN A 477 -6.62 -31.18 16.11
N ASP A 478 -5.66 -30.93 15.22
CA ASP A 478 -4.91 -29.66 15.21
C ASP A 478 -5.81 -28.46 14.83
N VAL A 479 -6.74 -28.64 13.90
CA VAL A 479 -7.77 -27.64 13.56
C VAL A 479 -8.72 -27.42 14.74
N VAL A 480 -9.10 -28.49 15.44
CA VAL A 480 -9.98 -28.44 16.63
C VAL A 480 -9.27 -27.81 17.83
N ASP A 481 -8.00 -28.11 18.06
CA ASP A 481 -7.20 -27.51 19.13
C ASP A 481 -6.99 -26.01 18.89
N ARG A 482 -6.85 -25.59 17.62
CA ARG A 482 -6.90 -24.18 17.22
C ARG A 482 -8.26 -23.56 17.55
N TYR A 483 -9.36 -24.26 17.27
CA TYR A 483 -10.73 -23.84 17.59
C TYR A 483 -11.01 -23.72 19.11
N GLU A 484 -10.54 -24.67 19.93
CA GLU A 484 -10.77 -24.68 21.38
C GLU A 484 -9.92 -23.66 22.17
N SER A 485 -8.88 -23.09 21.54
CA SER A 485 -7.92 -22.17 22.17
C SER A 485 -8.48 -20.77 22.49
N ARG A 486 -9.70 -20.45 22.03
CA ARG A 486 -10.38 -19.13 22.13
C ARG A 486 -9.73 -18.03 21.29
N GLU A 487 -9.07 -18.39 20.20
CA GLU A 487 -8.85 -17.46 19.10
C GLU A 487 -10.14 -17.37 18.29
N ILE A 488 -10.52 -16.16 17.91
CA ILE A 488 -11.77 -15.89 17.22
C ILE A 488 -11.64 -16.42 15.79
N THR A 489 -12.59 -17.25 15.38
CA THR A 489 -12.53 -17.93 14.08
C THR A 489 -12.87 -16.96 12.92
N PRO A 490 -12.38 -17.21 11.69
CA PRO A 490 -12.80 -16.42 10.52
C PRO A 490 -14.33 -16.36 10.34
N ALA A 491 -15.05 -17.44 10.69
CA ALA A 491 -16.52 -17.48 10.64
C ALA A 491 -17.18 -16.56 11.71
N GLU A 492 -16.64 -16.52 12.94
CA GLU A 492 -17.10 -15.59 13.99
C GLU A 492 -16.75 -14.14 13.66
N VAL A 493 -15.63 -13.91 12.96
CA VAL A 493 -15.27 -12.60 12.39
C VAL A 493 -16.28 -12.19 11.33
N GLU A 494 -16.59 -13.08 10.37
CA GLU A 494 -17.58 -12.82 9.32
C GLU A 494 -18.98 -12.56 9.88
N GLU A 495 -19.39 -13.27 10.94
CA GLU A 495 -20.62 -12.99 11.68
C GLU A 495 -20.57 -11.64 12.38
N SER A 496 -19.44 -11.31 13.02
CA SER A 496 -19.23 -10.02 13.66
C SER A 496 -19.30 -8.85 12.66
N LEU A 497 -18.76 -9.04 11.45
CA LEU A 497 -18.86 -8.09 10.33
C LEU A 497 -20.32 -7.88 9.90
N LEU A 498 -21.08 -8.96 9.66
CA LEU A 498 -22.49 -8.88 9.26
C LEU A 498 -23.38 -8.21 10.32
N ILE A 499 -23.10 -8.43 11.60
CA ILE A 499 -23.81 -7.78 12.71
C ILE A 499 -23.53 -6.26 12.71
N LEU A 500 -22.27 -5.85 12.50
CA LEU A 500 -21.90 -4.42 12.46
C LEU A 500 -22.42 -3.70 11.22
N ASP A 501 -22.48 -4.39 10.07
CA ASP A 501 -23.08 -3.85 8.84
C ASP A 501 -24.63 -3.82 8.89
N GLY A 502 -25.21 -4.39 9.94
CA GLY A 502 -26.67 -4.45 10.15
C GLY A 502 -27.38 -5.41 9.20
N GLU A 503 -26.64 -6.34 8.61
CA GLU A 503 -27.14 -7.38 7.71
C GLU A 503 -27.68 -8.60 8.47
N GLU A 504 -27.21 -8.84 9.70
CA GLU A 504 -27.77 -9.81 10.64
C GLU A 504 -28.30 -9.18 11.94
N GLU A 505 -29.43 -9.72 12.45
CA GLU A 505 -29.93 -9.33 13.78
C GLU A 505 -29.24 -10.18 14.86
N PRO A 506 -28.73 -9.57 15.95
CA PRO A 506 -28.05 -10.30 17.01
C PRO A 506 -28.96 -11.37 17.62
N TRP A 507 -28.55 -12.64 17.58
CA TRP A 507 -29.27 -13.76 18.20
C TRP A 507 -28.50 -14.39 19.37
N VAL A 508 -29.24 -15.09 20.24
CA VAL A 508 -28.69 -15.65 21.48
C VAL A 508 -28.39 -17.14 21.31
N SER A 509 -27.12 -17.54 21.32
CA SER A 509 -26.70 -18.95 21.47
C SER A 509 -26.40 -19.31 22.94
N GLU A 510 -26.37 -20.61 23.26
CA GLU A 510 -26.13 -21.11 24.64
C GLU A 510 -24.68 -20.91 25.13
N GLN A 511 -23.75 -20.45 24.27
CA GLN A 511 -22.31 -20.36 24.58
C GLN A 511 -21.76 -18.92 24.80
N GLY A 512 -22.48 -17.87 24.41
CA GLY A 512 -22.27 -16.52 24.95
C GLY A 512 -22.04 -15.38 23.93
N ILE A 513 -23.07 -14.52 23.85
CA ILE A 513 -23.18 -13.08 23.49
C ILE A 513 -22.78 -12.65 22.07
N THR A 514 -23.69 -11.96 21.37
CA THR A 514 -23.36 -10.93 20.38
C THR A 514 -24.35 -9.75 20.46
N ASP A 515 -23.94 -8.63 21.06
CA ASP A 515 -24.42 -7.29 20.71
C ASP A 515 -23.30 -6.58 19.92
N GLU A 516 -23.56 -5.43 19.28
CA GLU A 516 -22.54 -4.68 18.51
C GLU A 516 -21.22 -4.49 19.30
N GLU A 517 -21.31 -4.32 20.63
CA GLU A 517 -20.15 -4.17 21.52
C GLU A 517 -19.30 -5.46 21.61
N THR A 518 -19.94 -6.62 21.59
CA THR A 518 -19.25 -7.91 21.65
C THR A 518 -18.67 -8.29 20.28
N ALA A 519 -19.37 -8.00 19.18
CA ALA A 519 -18.86 -8.16 17.82
C ALA A 519 -17.62 -7.26 17.61
N GLN A 520 -17.65 -6.02 18.08
CA GLN A 520 -16.50 -5.12 18.04
C GLN A 520 -15.31 -5.67 18.85
N GLN A 521 -15.53 -6.15 20.08
CA GLN A 521 -14.46 -6.77 20.88
C GLN A 521 -13.87 -8.01 20.22
N ALA A 522 -14.69 -8.75 19.48
CA ALA A 522 -14.25 -9.90 18.73
C ALA A 522 -13.30 -9.50 17.59
N LEU A 523 -13.69 -8.50 16.79
CA LEU A 523 -12.83 -7.97 15.74
C LEU A 523 -11.53 -7.37 16.31
N GLU A 524 -11.57 -6.65 17.43
CA GLU A 524 -10.37 -6.08 18.06
C GLU A 524 -9.39 -7.16 18.58
N ALA A 525 -9.91 -8.27 19.08
CA ALA A 525 -9.08 -9.39 19.52
C ALA A 525 -8.44 -10.15 18.34
N TYR A 526 -9.13 -10.21 17.20
CA TYR A 526 -8.67 -10.90 15.99
C TYR A 526 -7.74 -10.04 15.11
N ALA A 527 -8.14 -8.79 14.85
CA ALA A 527 -7.51 -7.88 13.91
C ALA A 527 -6.65 -6.79 14.57
N GLY A 528 -6.53 -6.82 15.90
CA GLY A 528 -5.92 -5.75 16.69
C GLY A 528 -6.89 -4.61 17.00
N GLY A 529 -6.66 -3.91 18.11
CA GLY A 529 -7.53 -2.82 18.57
C GLY A 529 -7.48 -1.56 17.69
N GLU A 530 -8.26 -0.54 18.06
CA GLU A 530 -8.17 0.78 17.44
C GLU A 530 -6.72 1.28 17.44
N ALA A 531 -6.23 1.63 16.26
CA ALA A 531 -4.91 2.20 16.07
C ALA A 531 -4.99 3.73 16.04
N SER A 532 -3.98 4.38 16.61
CA SER A 532 -3.79 5.82 16.42
C SER A 532 -3.56 6.12 14.94
N THR A 533 -3.91 7.33 14.51
CA THR A 533 -3.61 7.81 13.16
C THR A 533 -2.84 9.11 13.22
N PHE A 534 -1.85 9.28 12.36
CA PHE A 534 -1.08 10.52 12.28
C PHE A 534 -0.66 10.82 10.85
N LYS A 535 -0.25 12.07 10.62
CA LYS A 535 0.37 12.54 9.39
C LYS A 535 1.78 12.99 9.73
N LEU A 536 2.77 12.46 9.02
CA LEU A 536 4.17 12.75 9.31
C LEU A 536 4.47 14.24 9.12
N LEU A 537 4.99 14.88 10.18
CA LEU A 537 5.36 16.30 10.20
C LEU A 537 4.21 17.25 9.81
N GLU A 538 2.99 16.94 10.27
CA GLU A 538 1.79 17.75 9.97
C GLU A 538 1.92 19.21 10.44
N ASP A 539 2.69 19.45 11.51
CA ASP A 539 2.93 20.77 12.10
C ASP A 539 3.76 21.71 11.21
N ILE A 540 4.45 21.18 10.19
CA ILE A 540 5.16 21.98 9.17
C ILE A 540 4.16 22.65 8.20
N GLY A 541 2.92 22.19 8.14
CA GLY A 541 1.86 22.79 7.33
C GLY A 541 1.88 22.41 5.85
N THR A 542 2.68 21.42 5.46
CA THR A 542 2.73 20.92 4.06
C THR A 542 1.44 20.25 3.61
N SER A 543 0.53 19.93 4.53
CA SER A 543 -0.72 19.19 4.27
C SER A 543 -0.45 17.88 3.51
N PRO A 544 0.26 16.91 4.15
CA PRO A 544 0.65 15.66 3.49
C PRO A 544 -0.57 14.78 3.17
N ASN A 545 -0.46 14.05 2.06
CA ASN A 545 -1.50 13.14 1.54
C ASN A 545 -1.20 11.67 1.83
N VAL A 546 -0.30 11.40 2.77
CA VAL A 546 -0.09 10.07 3.34
C VAL A 546 -0.50 10.12 4.81
N THR A 547 -1.38 9.22 5.21
CA THR A 547 -1.84 9.05 6.59
C THR A 547 -1.36 7.71 7.10
N TYR A 548 -0.85 7.68 8.33
CA TYR A 548 -0.33 6.49 8.97
C TYR A 548 -1.33 5.97 9.98
N VAL A 549 -1.49 4.65 10.02
CA VAL A 549 -2.23 3.92 11.05
C VAL A 549 -1.21 3.19 11.93
N GLY A 550 -1.31 3.36 13.24
CA GLY A 550 -0.34 2.91 14.22
C GLY A 550 0.41 4.07 14.87
N ASN A 551 1.37 3.73 15.73
CA ASN A 551 2.10 4.73 16.50
C ASN A 551 3.25 5.33 15.70
N GLU A 552 3.36 6.66 15.77
CA GLU A 552 4.54 7.36 15.28
C GLU A 552 5.75 6.99 16.16
N PRO A 553 6.93 6.70 15.56
CA PRO A 553 8.15 6.51 16.33
C PRO A 553 8.38 7.69 17.28
N GLY A 554 8.62 7.37 18.54
CA GLY A 554 8.80 8.35 19.59
C GLY A 554 10.05 9.20 19.40
N PRO A 555 10.13 10.34 20.11
CA PRO A 555 11.22 11.30 19.97
C PRO A 555 12.59 10.79 20.40
N GLU A 556 12.62 9.73 21.19
CA GLU A 556 13.85 9.08 21.68
C GLU A 556 14.07 7.72 20.98
N ALA A 557 13.28 7.38 19.96
CA ALA A 557 13.40 6.13 19.26
C ALA A 557 14.70 6.07 18.46
N GLU A 558 15.42 4.96 18.59
CA GLU A 558 16.68 4.72 17.87
C GLU A 558 16.37 3.90 16.62
N GLN A 559 16.90 4.29 15.46
CA GLN A 559 16.79 3.48 14.26
C GLN A 559 17.60 2.19 14.40
N VAL A 560 17.07 1.08 13.89
CA VAL A 560 17.67 -0.25 13.96
C VAL A 560 17.56 -0.96 12.61
N ASP A 561 18.34 -2.01 12.44
CA ASP A 561 18.26 -2.84 11.24
C ASP A 561 16.90 -3.55 11.14
N GLY A 562 16.31 -3.47 9.96
CA GLY A 562 15.11 -4.20 9.59
C GLY A 562 15.34 -5.72 9.49
N PRO A 563 14.28 -6.52 9.31
CA PRO A 563 14.39 -7.96 9.12
C PRO A 563 15.05 -8.34 7.78
N VAL A 564 14.99 -7.44 6.80
CA VAL A 564 15.67 -7.55 5.50
C VAL A 564 16.59 -6.34 5.37
N ALA A 565 17.87 -6.55 5.07
CA ALA A 565 18.79 -5.44 4.80
C ALA A 565 18.67 -4.99 3.35
N TYR A 566 18.84 -3.68 3.09
CA TYR A 566 18.83 -3.13 1.72
C TYR A 566 19.96 -3.74 0.87
N ASP A 567 21.11 -4.03 1.47
CA ASP A 567 22.23 -4.73 0.82
C ASP A 567 21.82 -6.11 0.26
N ASP A 568 20.96 -6.85 0.97
CA ASP A 568 20.56 -8.21 0.58
C ASP A 568 19.70 -8.21 -0.69
N ILE A 569 18.99 -7.10 -0.94
CA ILE A 569 18.15 -6.89 -2.12
C ILE A 569 18.82 -5.98 -3.17
N GLY A 570 20.09 -5.60 -2.98
CA GLY A 570 20.83 -4.73 -3.91
C GLY A 570 20.30 -3.30 -3.98
N GLN A 571 19.67 -2.82 -2.91
CA GLN A 571 19.04 -1.49 -2.80
C GLN A 571 19.76 -0.54 -1.85
N THR A 572 21.04 -0.77 -1.55
CA THR A 572 21.85 0.17 -0.76
C THR A 572 21.76 1.57 -1.37
N ASP A 573 21.34 2.57 -0.59
CA ASP A 573 21.04 3.90 -1.12
C ASP A 573 22.29 4.52 -1.78
N ASN A 574 22.16 4.90 -3.05
CA ASN A 574 23.24 5.41 -3.88
C ASN A 574 23.18 6.93 -4.06
N ARG A 575 22.69 7.69 -3.07
CA ARG A 575 22.87 9.17 -3.03
C ARG A 575 24.34 9.52 -2.72
N LYS A 576 25.19 9.20 -3.69
CA LYS A 576 26.64 9.34 -3.91
C LYS A 576 27.66 9.53 -2.79
N ASP A 577 27.34 9.87 -1.54
CA ASP A 577 28.30 9.84 -0.42
C ASP A 577 27.67 9.70 0.98
N VAL A 578 26.36 9.50 1.09
CA VAL A 578 25.69 9.27 2.37
C VAL A 578 24.62 8.20 2.17
N LEU A 579 24.23 7.52 3.26
CA LEU A 579 22.94 6.86 3.49
C LEU A 579 22.95 5.36 3.86
N ASP A 580 23.97 4.92 4.59
CA ASP A 580 23.78 3.91 5.65
C ASP A 580 23.93 4.50 7.07
N GLU A 581 24.52 5.69 7.22
CA GLU A 581 24.77 6.32 8.54
C GLU A 581 24.05 7.65 8.79
N SER A 582 23.54 8.38 7.76
CA SER A 582 22.85 9.68 7.97
C SER A 582 21.42 9.78 7.43
N THR A 583 20.89 8.76 6.75
CA THR A 583 19.42 8.51 6.74
C THR A 583 18.95 8.10 8.14
N VAL A 584 19.94 7.77 8.97
CA VAL A 584 19.96 6.96 10.17
C VAL A 584 20.60 7.79 11.27
N GLY A 585 19.91 8.84 11.71
CA GLY A 585 20.48 9.73 12.71
C GLY A 585 20.91 8.98 13.98
N ASP A 586 22.21 8.98 14.29
CA ASP A 586 22.78 8.69 15.63
C ASP A 586 22.48 9.84 16.62
N PHE A 587 21.39 10.56 16.39
CA PHE A 587 21.02 11.75 17.12
C PHE A 587 19.57 11.63 17.54
N GLY A 588 19.38 11.41 18.85
CA GLY A 588 18.09 11.53 19.53
C GLY A 588 17.56 12.96 19.46
N VAL A 589 17.07 13.33 18.28
CA VAL A 589 16.27 14.51 18.05
C VAL A 589 14.90 14.02 17.61
N SER A 590 13.89 14.46 18.37
CA SER A 590 12.51 14.15 18.12
C SER A 590 12.10 14.52 16.70
N LEU A 591 11.39 13.61 16.02
CA LEU A 591 10.40 14.03 15.03
C LEU A 591 9.41 15.02 15.68
#